data_AF-A0A918ZWD9-F1
#
_entry.id   AF-A0A918ZWD9-F1
#
_cell.length_a   1.000
_cell.length_b   1.000
_cell.length_c   1.000
_cell.angle_alpha   90.00
_cell.angle_beta   90.00
_cell.angle_gamma   90.00
#
_symmetry.space_group_name_H-M   'P 1'
#
loop_
_entity.id
_entity.type
_entity.pdbx_description
1 polymer ?
#
loop_
_entity_poly.entity_id
_entity_poly.type
_entity_poly.pdbx_seq_one_letter_code
_entity_poly.pdbx_strand_id
1 'polypeptide(L)'
;MGTPASIRSAEPVSQADADAWHEVVTASMAEDLPDVPPPPRAQAHARLTRPRLGTRLLTWFAYQDDGRGHSRAVGAATLCLFDREGQEHLAEMELYVRPDARRRGTGTELLSAVVAAAVSAGRRSLIAEVPACTAAELFCVRRGFRHALTLHHLLLSLSEVHRGWLDELTSVERPGYRVAEWNGAVPDALADAFADAKSVMNDMPTGDLDHGTVAWDAERVRAMAAVVAGRGDTLLTVAAVHGDGTGDGAAEIAGFTEVVIPGGTAARAQQYDTAVCSTSNAVRSSAAPYHSTP
;
A
#
# COMPACT_ATOMS: atom_id res chain seq x y z
N MET A 1 14.81 -18.45 32.35
CA MET A 1 14.54 -18.33 30.90
C MET A 1 13.02 -18.41 30.74
N GLY A 2 12.37 -17.41 30.15
CA GLY A 2 10.92 -17.43 29.98
C GLY A 2 10.49 -18.51 28.98
N THR A 3 9.28 -19.02 29.12
CA THR A 3 8.70 -19.98 28.17
C THR A 3 8.71 -19.39 26.76
N PRO A 4 9.22 -20.11 25.74
CA PRO A 4 9.22 -19.61 24.36
C PRO A 4 7.79 -19.39 23.88
N ALA A 5 7.60 -18.37 23.04
CA ALA A 5 6.29 -18.11 22.45
C ALA A 5 5.91 -19.22 21.46
N SER A 6 4.65 -19.64 21.48
CA SER A 6 4.10 -20.59 20.50
C SER A 6 3.51 -19.85 19.30
N ILE A 7 3.89 -20.28 18.08
CA ILE A 7 3.37 -19.70 16.84
C ILE A 7 2.13 -20.47 16.38
N ARG A 8 1.06 -19.75 16.03
CA ARG A 8 -0.18 -20.33 15.48
C ARG A 8 -0.63 -19.52 14.27
N SER A 9 -1.00 -20.20 13.18
CA SER A 9 -1.74 -19.58 12.08
C SER A 9 -3.21 -19.40 12.47
N ALA A 10 -3.86 -18.38 11.92
CA ALA A 10 -5.28 -18.10 12.13
C ALA A 10 -6.05 -18.14 10.81
N GLU A 11 -6.73 -19.25 10.55
CA GLU A 11 -7.54 -19.46 9.34
C GLU A 11 -8.81 -20.28 9.69
N PRO A 12 -10.02 -19.72 9.55
CA PRO A 12 -10.31 -18.29 9.32
C PRO A 12 -9.95 -17.42 10.52
N VAL A 13 -9.64 -16.14 10.29
CA VAL A 13 -9.38 -15.16 11.37
C VAL A 13 -10.67 -14.83 12.12
N SER A 14 -10.70 -15.13 13.43
CA SER A 14 -11.82 -14.82 14.31
C SER A 14 -11.81 -13.36 14.78
N GLN A 15 -12.90 -12.90 15.40
CA GLN A 15 -12.93 -11.58 16.05
C GLN A 15 -11.92 -11.48 17.20
N ALA A 16 -11.70 -12.57 17.94
CA ALA A 16 -10.71 -12.61 19.01
C ALA A 16 -9.27 -12.49 18.48
N ASP A 17 -8.99 -13.10 17.32
CA ASP A 17 -7.69 -12.95 16.65
C ASP A 17 -7.49 -11.50 16.17
N ALA A 18 -8.53 -10.87 15.64
CA ALA A 18 -8.48 -9.47 15.23
C ALA A 18 -8.24 -8.50 16.41
N ASP A 19 -8.87 -8.77 17.56
CA ASP A 19 -8.63 -8.02 18.79
C ASP A 19 -7.18 -8.23 19.29
N ALA A 20 -6.68 -9.46 19.26
CA ALA A 20 -5.31 -9.78 19.64
C ALA A 20 -4.28 -9.09 18.71
N TRP A 21 -4.56 -9.06 17.40
CA TRP A 21 -3.76 -8.33 16.43
C TRP A 21 -3.72 -6.85 16.76
N HIS A 22 -4.90 -6.23 16.98
CA HIS A 22 -4.99 -4.81 17.31
C HIS A 22 -4.19 -4.47 18.58
N GLU A 23 -4.26 -5.29 19.63
CA GLU A 23 -3.51 -5.08 20.86
C GLU A 23 -1.99 -5.17 20.67
N VAL A 24 -1.52 -6.10 19.84
CA VAL A 24 -0.09 -6.26 19.51
C VAL A 24 0.41 -5.07 18.68
N VAL A 25 -0.32 -4.73 17.61
CA VAL A 25 0.04 -3.63 16.69
C VAL A 25 0.03 -2.30 17.42
N THR A 26 -1.02 -2.01 18.19
CA THR A 26 -1.12 -0.77 18.99
C THR A 26 0.06 -0.64 19.95
N ALA A 27 0.41 -1.72 20.66
CA ALA A 27 1.53 -1.69 21.59
C ALA A 27 2.89 -1.53 20.91
N SER A 28 3.07 -2.09 19.71
CA SER A 28 4.32 -1.91 18.94
C SER A 28 4.42 -0.50 18.36
N MET A 29 3.34 0.01 17.76
CA MET A 29 3.30 1.35 17.16
C MET A 29 3.46 2.45 18.20
N ALA A 30 2.90 2.31 19.40
CA ALA A 30 3.08 3.29 20.47
C ALA A 30 4.56 3.50 20.85
N GLU A 31 5.40 2.48 20.67
CA GLU A 31 6.85 2.56 20.90
C GLU A 31 7.61 3.04 19.66
N ASP A 32 7.31 2.48 18.49
CA ASP A 32 8.13 2.68 17.27
C ASP A 32 7.68 3.89 16.42
N LEU A 33 6.42 4.31 16.54
CA LEU A 33 5.78 5.36 15.77
C LEU A 33 4.77 6.15 16.65
N PRO A 34 5.23 6.82 17.73
CA PRO A 34 4.34 7.43 18.72
C PRO A 34 3.38 8.50 18.14
N ASP A 35 3.77 9.15 17.05
CA ASP A 35 2.99 10.21 16.39
C ASP A 35 2.01 9.66 15.33
N VAL A 36 2.08 8.36 15.01
CA VAL A 36 1.19 7.71 14.05
C VAL A 36 0.07 7.00 14.81
N PRO A 37 -1.20 7.38 14.61
CA PRO A 37 -2.30 6.71 15.28
C PRO A 37 -2.37 5.24 14.84
N PRO A 38 -2.61 4.30 15.77
CA PRO A 38 -2.78 2.90 15.42
C PRO A 38 -4.06 2.68 14.60
N PRO A 39 -4.15 1.58 13.84
CA PRO A 39 -5.38 1.20 13.14
C PRO A 39 -6.57 1.13 14.10
N PRO A 40 -7.76 1.66 13.73
CA PRO A 40 -8.94 1.58 14.58
C PRO A 40 -9.33 0.13 14.87
N ARG A 41 -9.58 -0.21 16.15
CA ARG A 41 -10.01 -1.56 16.58
C ARG A 41 -11.17 -2.11 15.76
N ALA A 42 -12.17 -1.28 15.48
CA ALA A 42 -13.37 -1.67 14.72
C ALA A 42 -13.04 -2.14 13.29
N GLN A 43 -11.90 -1.76 12.73
CA GLN A 43 -11.48 -2.13 11.38
C GLN A 43 -10.50 -3.33 11.35
N ALA A 44 -10.01 -3.80 12.51
CA ALA A 44 -9.01 -4.86 12.58
C ALA A 44 -9.48 -6.16 11.89
N HIS A 45 -10.71 -6.60 12.17
CA HIS A 45 -11.24 -7.84 11.57
C HIS A 45 -11.38 -7.72 10.06
N ALA A 46 -11.91 -6.59 9.57
CA ALA A 46 -12.02 -6.33 8.14
C ALA A 46 -10.65 -6.31 7.45
N ARG A 47 -9.63 -5.69 8.08
CA ARG A 47 -8.26 -5.66 7.54
C ARG A 47 -7.65 -7.06 7.38
N LEU A 48 -7.93 -7.96 8.31
CA LEU A 48 -7.40 -9.33 8.27
C LEU A 48 -8.24 -10.31 7.44
N THR A 49 -9.47 -9.96 7.07
CA THR A 49 -10.38 -10.87 6.35
C THR A 49 -10.80 -10.39 4.96
N ARG A 50 -10.55 -9.11 4.62
CA ARG A 50 -10.88 -8.53 3.32
C ARG A 50 -9.59 -8.11 2.60
N PRO A 51 -8.85 -9.06 1.98
CA PRO A 51 -7.64 -8.74 1.24
C PRO A 51 -7.91 -7.81 0.06
N ARG A 52 -6.86 -7.16 -0.44
CA ARG A 52 -6.94 -6.34 -1.66
C ARG A 52 -7.28 -7.26 -2.85
N LEU A 53 -7.88 -6.70 -3.90
CA LEU A 53 -8.18 -7.45 -5.14
C LEU A 53 -6.95 -8.25 -5.60
N GLY A 54 -7.08 -9.50 -6.03
CA GLY A 54 -5.93 -10.28 -6.51
C GLY A 54 -4.80 -10.49 -5.49
N THR A 55 -5.13 -10.50 -4.19
CA THR A 55 -4.20 -10.88 -3.13
C THR A 55 -4.83 -11.88 -2.18
N ARG A 56 -3.99 -12.68 -1.52
CA ARG A 56 -4.38 -13.54 -0.39
C ARG A 56 -3.60 -13.13 0.84
N LEU A 57 -4.25 -13.10 1.99
CA LEU A 57 -3.64 -12.72 3.26
C LEU A 57 -3.59 -13.92 4.19
N LEU A 58 -2.38 -14.28 4.65
CA LEU A 58 -2.16 -15.28 5.69
C LEU A 58 -1.77 -14.58 6.99
N THR A 59 -2.19 -15.09 8.14
CA THR A 59 -1.97 -14.44 9.45
C THR A 59 -1.45 -15.44 10.49
N TRP A 60 -0.44 -15.01 11.26
CA TRP A 60 0.12 -15.74 12.40
C TRP A 60 0.16 -14.90 13.66
N PHE A 61 0.05 -15.58 14.80
CA PHE A 61 0.19 -15.01 16.13
C PHE A 61 1.25 -15.76 16.92
N ALA A 62 2.00 -15.03 17.73
CA ALA A 62 2.89 -15.58 18.74
C ALA A 62 2.26 -15.40 20.11
N TYR A 63 2.06 -16.49 20.83
CA TYR A 63 1.44 -16.51 22.15
C TYR A 63 2.45 -16.88 23.23
N GLN A 64 2.48 -16.10 24.31
CA GLN A 64 3.28 -16.40 25.49
C GLN A 64 2.35 -16.73 26.66
N ASP A 65 2.63 -17.84 27.35
CA ASP A 65 1.97 -18.21 28.59
C ASP A 65 2.48 -17.34 29.74
N ASP A 66 1.57 -16.85 30.58
CA ASP A 66 1.90 -16.08 31.78
C ASP A 66 2.28 -16.97 32.98
N GLY A 67 2.27 -18.29 32.81
CA GLY A 67 2.52 -19.29 33.86
C GLY A 67 1.37 -19.45 34.84
N ARG A 68 0.23 -18.77 34.60
CA ARG A 68 -0.99 -18.80 35.41
C ARG A 68 -2.18 -19.34 34.61
N GLY A 69 -1.92 -19.96 33.46
CA GLY A 69 -2.92 -20.57 32.59
C GLY A 69 -3.53 -19.58 31.59
N HIS A 70 -3.01 -18.36 31.47
CA HIS A 70 -3.45 -17.41 30.45
C HIS A 70 -2.40 -17.28 29.35
N SER A 71 -2.86 -17.36 28.11
CA SER A 71 -2.04 -17.16 26.94
C SER A 71 -2.32 -15.78 26.34
N ARG A 72 -1.27 -14.99 26.16
CA ARG A 72 -1.36 -13.63 25.61
C ARG A 72 -0.64 -13.54 24.28
N ALA A 73 -1.27 -12.89 23.30
CA ALA A 73 -0.60 -12.55 22.04
C ALA A 73 0.51 -11.52 22.30
N VAL A 74 1.75 -11.89 21.96
CA VAL A 74 2.96 -11.07 22.10
C VAL A 74 3.58 -10.68 20.77
N GLY A 75 3.12 -11.28 19.68
CA GLY A 75 3.50 -10.91 18.33
C GLY A 75 2.43 -11.32 17.32
N ALA A 76 2.45 -10.67 16.16
CA ALA A 76 1.57 -10.94 15.05
C ALA A 76 2.34 -10.73 13.74
N ALA A 77 2.05 -11.54 12.74
CA ALA A 77 2.60 -11.38 11.40
C ALA A 77 1.54 -11.65 10.34
N THR A 78 1.61 -10.92 9.23
CA THR A 78 0.78 -11.14 8.06
C THR A 78 1.67 -11.35 6.84
N LEU A 79 1.18 -12.14 5.88
CA LEU A 79 1.80 -12.33 4.57
C LEU A 79 0.74 -12.08 3.50
N CYS A 80 0.92 -11.01 2.75
CA CYS A 80 0.16 -10.70 1.55
C CYS A 80 0.83 -11.36 0.35
N LEU A 81 0.18 -12.37 -0.20
CA LEU A 81 0.58 -13.04 -1.44
C LEU A 81 -0.10 -12.31 -2.61
N PHE A 82 0.70 -11.81 -3.53
CA PHE A 82 0.20 -11.27 -4.80
C PHE A 82 -0.10 -12.44 -5.74
N ASP A 83 -1.33 -12.52 -6.24
CA ASP A 83 -1.75 -13.52 -7.23
C ASP A 83 -2.08 -12.86 -8.58
N ARG A 84 -1.62 -11.62 -8.78
CA ARG A 84 -1.80 -10.88 -10.02
C ARG A 84 -0.66 -11.17 -10.97
N GLU A 85 -0.98 -11.20 -12.26
CA GLU A 85 0.02 -11.30 -13.31
C GLU A 85 1.07 -10.20 -13.18
N GLY A 86 2.34 -10.59 -13.25
CA GLY A 86 3.49 -9.69 -13.13
C GLY A 86 4.00 -9.51 -11.70
N GLN A 87 3.31 -10.05 -10.68
CA GLN A 87 3.68 -9.93 -9.26
C GLN A 87 3.78 -11.29 -8.53
N GLU A 88 3.70 -12.41 -9.24
CA GLU A 88 3.61 -13.75 -8.63
C GLU A 88 4.91 -14.17 -7.91
N HIS A 89 6.03 -13.51 -8.20
CA HIS A 89 7.30 -13.71 -7.52
C HIS A 89 7.38 -13.00 -6.16
N LEU A 90 6.46 -12.06 -5.89
CA LEU A 90 6.51 -11.14 -4.77
C LEU A 90 5.53 -11.53 -3.66
N ALA A 91 5.93 -11.27 -2.42
CA ALA A 91 5.03 -11.19 -1.28
C ALA A 91 5.45 -10.06 -0.34
N GLU A 92 4.48 -9.50 0.37
CA GLU A 92 4.67 -8.43 1.35
C GLU A 92 4.32 -8.94 2.74
N MET A 93 5.14 -8.63 3.74
CA MET A 93 4.86 -8.97 5.13
C MET A 93 4.74 -7.74 6.02
N GLU A 94 3.87 -7.84 7.02
CA GLU A 94 3.91 -7.00 8.21
C GLU A 94 4.24 -7.89 9.43
N LEU A 95 5.09 -7.43 10.34
CA LEU A 95 5.45 -8.17 11.55
C LEU A 95 5.59 -7.23 12.74
N TYR A 96 4.85 -7.53 13.79
CA TYR A 96 4.83 -6.74 15.03
C TYR A 96 5.14 -7.64 16.22
N VAL A 97 5.96 -7.12 17.15
CA VAL A 97 6.25 -7.76 18.43
C VAL A 97 6.12 -6.71 19.52
N ARG A 98 5.33 -7.04 20.54
CA ARG A 98 5.12 -6.15 21.68
C ARG A 98 6.46 -5.77 22.34
N PRO A 99 6.66 -4.50 22.75
CA PRO A 99 7.93 -4.04 23.33
C PRO A 99 8.45 -4.92 24.49
N ASP A 100 7.55 -5.34 25.38
CA ASP A 100 7.84 -6.18 26.56
C ASP A 100 8.27 -7.62 26.23
N ALA A 101 8.03 -8.07 24.99
CA ALA A 101 8.37 -9.40 24.50
C ALA A 101 9.52 -9.42 23.46
N ARG A 102 10.11 -8.26 23.16
CA ARG A 102 11.23 -8.16 22.21
C ARG A 102 12.49 -8.86 22.73
N ARG A 103 13.39 -9.19 21.80
CA ARG A 103 14.71 -9.81 22.05
C ARG A 103 14.66 -11.19 22.72
N ARG A 104 13.53 -11.90 22.60
CA ARG A 104 13.32 -13.27 23.13
C ARG A 104 13.15 -14.34 22.05
N GLY A 105 13.42 -14.00 20.79
CA GLY A 105 13.24 -14.91 19.65
C GLY A 105 11.88 -14.81 18.94
N THR A 106 10.85 -14.21 19.55
CA THR A 106 9.48 -14.11 18.98
C THR A 106 9.42 -13.65 17.52
N GLY A 107 10.08 -12.51 17.20
CA GLY A 107 10.09 -12.01 15.82
C GLY A 107 10.83 -12.93 14.84
N THR A 108 11.80 -13.71 15.33
CA THR A 108 12.52 -14.70 14.51
C THR A 108 11.62 -15.86 14.16
N GLU A 109 10.89 -16.40 15.14
CA GLU A 109 9.96 -17.50 14.93
C GLU A 109 8.81 -17.10 13.99
N LEU A 110 8.25 -15.90 14.16
CA LEU A 110 7.25 -15.35 13.24
C LEU A 110 7.80 -15.20 11.82
N LEU A 111 9.01 -14.64 11.67
CA LEU A 111 9.63 -14.50 10.35
C LEU A 111 9.88 -15.86 9.69
N SER A 112 10.32 -16.87 10.45
CA SER A 112 10.51 -18.23 9.94
C SER A 112 9.21 -18.81 9.39
N ALA A 113 8.09 -18.62 10.09
CA ALA A 113 6.77 -19.07 9.64
C ALA A 113 6.33 -18.35 8.35
N VAL A 114 6.51 -17.02 8.29
CA VAL A 114 6.20 -16.20 7.11
C VAL A 114 7.05 -16.62 5.91
N VAL A 115 8.36 -16.79 6.08
CA VAL A 115 9.28 -17.21 5.01
C VAL A 115 8.93 -18.60 4.50
N ALA A 116 8.62 -19.55 5.41
CA ALA A 116 8.19 -20.88 5.01
C ALA A 116 6.93 -20.86 4.14
N ALA A 117 5.95 -20.01 4.51
CA ALA A 117 4.73 -19.83 3.72
C ALA A 117 4.99 -19.16 2.37
N ALA A 118 5.84 -18.14 2.32
CA ALA A 118 6.25 -17.48 1.08
C ALA A 118 6.94 -18.47 0.11
N VAL A 119 7.87 -19.27 0.61
CA VAL A 119 8.55 -20.32 -0.18
C VAL A 119 7.56 -21.37 -0.65
N SER A 120 6.66 -21.84 0.22
CA SER A 120 5.63 -22.81 -0.15
C SER A 120 4.67 -22.27 -1.22
N ALA A 121 4.45 -20.96 -1.26
CA ALA A 121 3.65 -20.28 -2.27
C ALA A 121 4.46 -19.94 -3.55
N GLY A 122 5.72 -20.34 -3.64
CA GLY A 122 6.58 -20.10 -4.81
C GLY A 122 7.11 -18.66 -4.92
N ARG A 123 7.07 -17.89 -3.82
CA ARG A 123 7.52 -16.49 -3.82
C ARG A 123 9.03 -16.43 -3.69
N ARG A 124 9.66 -15.61 -4.54
CA ARG A 124 11.13 -15.45 -4.62
C ARG A 124 11.61 -14.14 -4.01
N SER A 125 10.70 -13.18 -3.79
CA SER A 125 10.94 -11.89 -3.17
C SER A 125 9.98 -11.69 -2.01
N LEU A 126 10.51 -11.28 -0.86
CA LEU A 126 9.74 -10.93 0.33
C LEU A 126 10.11 -9.51 0.72
N ILE A 127 9.11 -8.63 0.83
CA ILE A 127 9.31 -7.22 1.14
C ILE A 127 8.62 -6.88 2.45
N ALA A 128 9.16 -5.89 3.16
CA ALA A 128 8.59 -5.36 4.38
C ALA A 128 8.90 -3.88 4.47
N GLU A 129 7.89 -3.11 4.87
CA GLU A 129 8.06 -1.71 5.24
C GLU A 129 8.29 -1.62 6.75
N VAL A 130 9.29 -0.85 7.17
CA VAL A 130 9.62 -0.67 8.59
C VAL A 130 9.86 0.80 8.90
N PRO A 131 9.52 1.27 10.10
CA PRO A 131 9.90 2.60 10.56
C PRO A 131 11.43 2.75 10.56
N ALA A 132 11.93 3.79 9.89
CA ALA A 132 13.35 4.11 9.87
C ALA A 132 13.88 4.37 11.28
N CYS A 133 15.17 4.06 11.52
CA CYS A 133 15.84 4.30 12.79
C CYS A 133 15.24 3.52 13.99
N THR A 134 14.57 2.39 13.74
CA THR A 134 13.97 1.55 14.80
C THR A 134 14.62 0.17 14.92
N ALA A 135 14.22 -0.58 15.95
CA ALA A 135 14.64 -1.97 16.12
C ALA A 135 14.22 -2.87 14.95
N ALA A 136 13.19 -2.48 14.19
CA ALA A 136 12.71 -3.22 13.02
C ALA A 136 13.73 -3.17 11.87
N GLU A 137 14.32 -2.00 11.60
CA GLU A 137 15.37 -1.84 10.57
C GLU A 137 16.58 -2.74 10.86
N LEU A 138 17.10 -2.70 12.09
CA LEU A 138 18.21 -3.56 12.52
C LEU A 138 17.85 -5.05 12.51
N PHE A 139 16.58 -5.38 12.74
CA PHE A 139 16.09 -6.76 12.65
C PHE A 139 16.10 -7.23 11.18
N CYS A 140 15.58 -6.43 10.26
CA CYS A 140 15.61 -6.70 8.82
C CYS A 140 17.03 -6.95 8.32
N VAL A 141 17.98 -6.05 8.61
CA VAL A 141 19.39 -6.21 8.22
C VAL A 141 19.98 -7.51 8.78
N ARG A 142 19.74 -7.82 10.06
CA ARG A 142 20.24 -9.06 10.68
C ARG A 142 19.62 -10.33 10.07
N ARG A 143 18.46 -10.22 9.44
CA ARG A 143 17.73 -11.32 8.79
C ARG A 143 17.97 -11.40 7.29
N GLY A 144 18.93 -10.62 6.76
CA GLY A 144 19.34 -10.69 5.36
C GLY A 144 18.48 -9.85 4.42
N PHE A 145 17.59 -8.99 4.95
CA PHE A 145 16.94 -7.97 4.12
C PHE A 145 17.95 -6.87 3.78
N ARG A 146 17.77 -6.30 2.59
CA ARG A 146 18.50 -5.11 2.13
C ARG A 146 17.52 -3.94 2.04
N HIS A 147 17.99 -2.74 2.37
CA HIS A 147 17.22 -1.52 2.17
C HIS A 147 17.08 -1.25 0.67
N ALA A 148 15.85 -1.25 0.16
CA ALA A 148 15.56 -1.11 -1.26
C ALA A 148 15.00 0.27 -1.64
N LEU A 149 14.21 0.87 -0.75
CA LEU A 149 13.49 2.13 -0.98
C LEU A 149 13.19 2.84 0.34
N THR A 150 13.34 4.16 0.36
CA THR A 150 12.86 5.02 1.46
C THR A 150 11.54 5.66 1.07
N LEU A 151 10.52 5.49 1.90
CA LEU A 151 9.21 6.13 1.74
C LEU A 151 9.06 7.24 2.79
N HIS A 152 8.56 8.40 2.35
CA HIS A 152 8.25 9.52 3.23
C HIS A 152 6.73 9.66 3.39
N HIS A 153 6.24 9.43 4.60
CA HIS A 153 4.84 9.67 4.95
C HIS A 153 4.67 11.12 5.41
N LEU A 154 4.06 11.92 4.55
CA LEU A 154 3.83 13.35 4.79
C LEU A 154 2.39 13.57 5.25
N LEU A 155 2.20 14.47 6.22
CA LEU A 155 0.89 14.90 6.70
C LEU A 155 0.67 16.36 6.32
N LEU A 156 -0.39 16.64 5.56
CA LEU A 156 -0.82 18.00 5.25
C LEU A 156 -1.99 18.38 6.16
N SER A 157 -1.79 19.39 7.00
CA SER A 157 -2.84 19.99 7.81
C SER A 157 -3.69 20.92 6.94
N LEU A 158 -4.88 20.47 6.53
CA LEU A 158 -5.76 21.28 5.65
C LEU A 158 -6.19 22.61 6.29
N SER A 159 -6.19 22.71 7.62
CA SER A 159 -6.44 23.98 8.33
C SER A 159 -5.31 25.00 8.20
N GLU A 160 -4.09 24.55 7.85
CA GLU A 160 -2.93 25.41 7.64
C GLU A 160 -2.78 25.85 6.18
N VAL A 161 -3.56 25.26 5.26
CA VAL A 161 -3.55 25.63 3.85
C VAL A 161 -4.28 26.96 3.65
N HIS A 162 -3.56 27.96 3.15
CA HIS A 162 -4.12 29.29 2.89
C HIS A 162 -5.09 29.25 1.69
N ARG A 163 -6.36 29.59 1.91
CA ARG A 163 -7.40 29.52 0.86
C ARG A 163 -7.08 30.36 -0.38
N GLY A 164 -6.53 31.56 -0.20
CA GLY A 164 -6.16 32.41 -1.33
C GLY A 164 -5.11 31.79 -2.26
N TRP A 165 -4.26 30.89 -1.74
CA TRP A 165 -3.30 30.16 -2.58
C TRP A 165 -3.99 29.08 -3.41
N LEU A 166 -4.99 28.40 -2.84
CA LEU A 166 -5.82 27.44 -3.58
C LEU A 166 -6.63 28.15 -4.69
N ASP A 167 -7.22 29.30 -4.37
CA ASP A 167 -7.98 30.10 -5.33
C ASP A 167 -7.07 30.56 -6.49
N GLU A 168 -5.85 30.99 -6.20
CA GLU A 168 -4.85 31.32 -7.21
C GLU A 168 -4.50 30.09 -8.07
N LEU A 169 -4.15 28.95 -7.46
CA LEU A 169 -3.77 27.74 -8.20
C LEU A 169 -4.87 27.22 -9.14
N THR A 170 -6.12 27.29 -8.70
CA THR A 170 -7.29 26.77 -9.43
C THR A 170 -7.88 27.74 -10.44
N SER A 171 -7.66 29.04 -10.29
CA SER A 171 -8.18 30.07 -11.22
C SER A 171 -7.34 30.26 -12.47
N VAL A 172 -6.07 29.85 -12.47
CA VAL A 172 -5.20 30.04 -13.64
C VAL A 172 -5.68 29.09 -14.75
N GLU A 173 -5.91 29.63 -15.95
CA GLU A 173 -6.22 28.83 -17.14
C GLU A 173 -5.00 27.99 -17.56
N ARG A 174 -5.24 26.83 -18.16
CA ARG A 174 -4.19 25.97 -18.75
C ARG A 174 -4.50 25.74 -20.23
N PRO A 175 -4.11 26.65 -21.13
CA PRO A 175 -4.38 26.48 -22.56
C PRO A 175 -3.93 25.10 -23.06
N GLY A 176 -4.81 24.43 -23.82
CA GLY A 176 -4.55 23.08 -24.34
C GLY A 176 -4.86 21.93 -23.37
N TYR A 177 -5.30 22.23 -22.13
CA TYR A 177 -5.74 21.24 -21.17
C TYR A 177 -7.08 21.64 -20.55
N ARG A 178 -7.94 20.64 -20.35
CA ARG A 178 -9.14 20.77 -19.52
C ARG A 178 -9.04 19.87 -18.30
N VAL A 179 -9.68 20.28 -17.22
CA VAL A 179 -9.79 19.47 -16.01
C VAL A 179 -11.01 18.56 -16.13
N ALA A 180 -10.84 17.27 -15.84
CA ALA A 180 -11.93 16.31 -15.66
C ALA A 180 -11.91 15.82 -14.21
N GLU A 181 -13.07 15.77 -13.59
CA GLU A 181 -13.21 15.38 -12.18
C GLU A 181 -14.31 14.32 -12.08
N TRP A 182 -14.07 13.28 -11.27
CA TRP A 182 -15.10 12.28 -10.98
C TRP A 182 -14.92 11.68 -9.59
N ASN A 183 -16.03 11.16 -9.07
CA ASN A 183 -16.10 10.45 -7.80
C ASN A 183 -16.37 8.97 -8.07
N GLY A 184 -15.53 8.08 -7.54
CA GLY A 184 -15.65 6.64 -7.73
C GLY A 184 -15.17 6.19 -9.11
N ALA A 185 -16.05 5.52 -9.86
CA ALA A 185 -15.68 4.94 -11.14
C ALA A 185 -15.44 6.01 -12.22
N VAL A 186 -14.41 5.77 -13.05
CA VAL A 186 -14.10 6.62 -14.20
C VAL A 186 -15.27 6.63 -15.21
N PRO A 187 -15.63 7.78 -15.80
CA PRO A 187 -16.61 7.85 -16.88
C PRO A 187 -16.18 7.01 -18.09
N ASP A 188 -17.14 6.39 -18.78
CA ASP A 188 -16.85 5.46 -19.89
C ASP A 188 -15.98 6.08 -20.99
N ALA A 189 -16.23 7.35 -21.31
CA ALA A 189 -15.48 8.08 -22.33
C ALA A 189 -13.99 8.32 -21.99
N LEU A 190 -13.59 8.13 -20.72
CA LEU A 190 -12.23 8.34 -20.24
C LEU A 190 -11.56 7.04 -19.75
N ALA A 191 -12.27 5.91 -19.75
CA ALA A 191 -11.81 4.71 -19.06
C ALA A 191 -10.52 4.12 -19.67
N ASP A 192 -10.43 4.07 -21.00
CA ASP A 192 -9.22 3.58 -21.69
C ASP A 192 -8.04 4.52 -21.49
N ALA A 193 -8.25 5.84 -21.72
CA ALA A 193 -7.23 6.85 -21.51
C ALA A 193 -6.71 6.90 -20.07
N PHE A 194 -7.58 6.62 -19.09
CA PHE A 194 -7.20 6.56 -17.69
C PHE A 194 -6.40 5.31 -17.36
N ALA A 195 -6.72 4.17 -17.99
CA ALA A 195 -5.92 2.96 -17.88
C ALA A 195 -4.52 3.14 -18.49
N ASP A 196 -4.42 3.83 -19.63
CA ASP A 196 -3.13 4.19 -20.24
C ASP A 196 -2.31 5.08 -19.28
N ALA A 197 -2.94 6.12 -18.70
CA ALA A 197 -2.29 6.99 -17.74
C ALA A 197 -1.84 6.23 -16.46
N LYS A 198 -2.66 5.31 -15.97
CA LYS A 198 -2.31 4.42 -14.83
C LYS A 198 -1.11 3.53 -15.13
N SER A 199 -0.90 3.14 -16.39
CA SER A 199 0.24 2.31 -16.79
C SER A 199 1.59 3.01 -16.60
N VAL A 200 1.64 4.35 -16.65
CA VAL A 200 2.84 5.14 -16.36
C VAL A 200 3.35 4.93 -14.93
N MET A 201 2.46 4.55 -13.99
CA MET A 201 2.87 4.22 -12.62
C MET A 201 3.79 2.99 -12.54
N ASN A 202 3.81 2.12 -13.56
CA ASN A 202 4.77 1.00 -13.62
C ASN A 202 6.21 1.47 -13.77
N ASP A 203 6.42 2.67 -14.29
CA ASP A 203 7.75 3.28 -14.47
C ASP A 203 8.18 4.12 -13.26
N MET A 204 7.38 4.14 -12.19
CA MET A 204 7.71 4.86 -10.96
C MET A 204 9.04 4.34 -10.38
N PRO A 205 9.98 5.22 -9.97
CA PRO A 205 11.22 4.78 -9.34
C PRO A 205 10.94 4.05 -8.03
N THR A 206 11.12 2.73 -8.01
CA THR A 206 10.95 1.88 -6.82
C THR A 206 12.28 1.53 -6.15
N GLY A 207 13.38 2.18 -6.54
CA GLY A 207 14.72 1.82 -6.07
C GLY A 207 15.08 0.40 -6.53
N ASP A 208 15.63 -0.40 -5.63
CA ASP A 208 15.95 -1.80 -5.95
C ASP A 208 14.77 -2.76 -5.71
N LEU A 209 13.57 -2.22 -5.44
CA LEU A 209 12.36 -3.00 -5.21
C LEU A 209 11.79 -3.43 -6.56
N ASP A 210 11.80 -4.73 -6.82
CA ASP A 210 11.04 -5.32 -7.93
C ASP A 210 9.59 -5.53 -7.48
N HIS A 211 8.75 -4.52 -7.71
CA HIS A 211 7.31 -4.57 -7.42
C HIS A 211 6.50 -5.28 -8.53
N GLY A 212 7.15 -5.65 -9.64
CA GLY A 212 6.48 -6.16 -10.82
C GLY A 212 5.70 -5.11 -11.61
N THR A 213 5.11 -5.53 -12.72
CA THR A 213 4.31 -4.68 -13.60
C THR A 213 2.83 -5.01 -13.45
N VAL A 214 1.98 -3.99 -13.43
CA VAL A 214 0.54 -4.14 -13.43
C VAL A 214 0.00 -3.82 -14.81
N ALA A 215 -0.69 -4.77 -15.43
CA ALA A 215 -1.49 -4.50 -16.63
C ALA A 215 -2.72 -3.67 -16.24
N TRP A 216 -2.94 -2.55 -16.91
CA TRP A 216 -4.09 -1.68 -16.72
C TRP A 216 -4.99 -1.70 -17.95
N ASP A 217 -6.28 -1.83 -17.69
CA ASP A 217 -7.33 -1.68 -18.67
C ASP A 217 -8.55 -0.97 -18.02
N ALA A 218 -9.52 -0.62 -18.85
CA ALA A 218 -10.73 0.05 -18.43
C ALA A 218 -11.58 -0.78 -17.44
N GLU A 219 -11.50 -2.10 -17.47
CA GLU A 219 -12.20 -2.97 -16.52
C GLU A 219 -11.56 -2.88 -15.13
N ARG A 220 -10.22 -2.92 -15.07
CA ARG A 220 -9.44 -2.90 -13.85
C ARG A 220 -9.55 -1.58 -13.10
N VAL A 221 -9.48 -0.45 -13.80
CA VAL A 221 -9.66 0.87 -13.14
C VAL A 221 -11.05 1.00 -12.52
N ARG A 222 -12.09 0.45 -13.17
CA ARG A 222 -13.45 0.38 -12.61
C ARG A 222 -13.53 -0.60 -11.44
N ALA A 223 -12.90 -1.78 -11.54
CA ALA A 223 -12.86 -2.76 -10.47
C ALA A 223 -12.19 -2.21 -9.20
N MET A 224 -11.13 -1.41 -9.35
CA MET A 224 -10.50 -0.74 -8.22
C MET A 224 -11.42 0.29 -7.56
N ALA A 225 -12.11 1.12 -8.36
CA ALA A 225 -13.10 2.03 -7.81
C ALA A 225 -14.23 1.31 -7.06
N ALA A 226 -14.69 0.15 -7.58
CA ALA A 226 -15.69 -0.69 -6.92
C ALA A 226 -15.20 -1.27 -5.58
N VAL A 227 -13.92 -1.64 -5.49
CA VAL A 227 -13.31 -2.10 -4.22
C VAL A 227 -13.27 -0.97 -3.18
N VAL A 228 -12.93 0.26 -3.58
CA VAL A 228 -12.93 1.42 -2.69
C VAL A 228 -14.37 1.72 -2.22
N ALA A 229 -15.32 1.76 -3.14
CA ALA A 229 -16.74 1.95 -2.81
C ALA A 229 -17.29 0.84 -1.88
N GLY A 230 -16.89 -0.42 -2.09
CA GLY A 230 -17.29 -1.56 -1.26
C GLY A 230 -16.78 -1.49 0.19
N ARG A 231 -15.77 -0.67 0.48
CA ARG A 231 -15.32 -0.35 1.85
C ARG A 231 -16.13 0.76 2.51
N GLY A 232 -16.96 1.47 1.74
CA GLY A 232 -17.65 2.69 2.16
C GLY A 232 -16.80 3.95 2.00
N ASP A 233 -15.65 3.86 1.33
CA ASP A 233 -14.73 4.97 1.12
C ASP A 233 -15.13 5.78 -0.14
N THR A 234 -14.76 7.05 -0.18
CA THR A 234 -14.94 7.93 -1.35
C THR A 234 -13.62 8.08 -2.09
N LEU A 235 -13.58 7.71 -3.37
CA LEU A 235 -12.45 7.97 -4.27
C LEU A 235 -12.72 9.24 -5.07
N LEU A 236 -11.86 10.25 -4.93
CA LEU A 236 -11.87 11.48 -5.72
C LEU A 236 -10.76 11.38 -6.76
N THR A 237 -11.06 11.67 -8.02
CA THR A 237 -10.06 11.72 -9.07
C THR A 237 -10.16 13.03 -9.84
N VAL A 238 -9.01 13.66 -10.07
CA VAL A 238 -8.86 14.83 -10.94
C VAL A 238 -7.83 14.50 -12.02
N ALA A 239 -8.17 14.72 -13.28
CA ALA A 239 -7.29 14.48 -14.42
C ALA A 239 -7.16 15.72 -15.30
N ALA A 240 -5.96 15.96 -15.80
CA ALA A 240 -5.69 16.90 -16.88
C ALA A 240 -5.83 16.16 -18.22
N VAL A 241 -6.82 16.56 -19.02
CA VAL A 241 -7.09 15.98 -20.34
C VAL A 241 -6.56 16.93 -21.41
N HIS A 242 -5.78 16.42 -22.34
CA HIS A 242 -5.28 17.19 -23.48
C HIS A 242 -6.42 17.50 -24.47
N GLY A 243 -6.42 18.73 -24.98
CA GLY A 243 -7.43 19.22 -25.93
C GLY A 243 -8.70 19.79 -25.27
N ASP A 244 -9.51 20.45 -26.08
CA ASP A 244 -10.74 21.15 -25.66
C ASP A 244 -12.02 20.28 -25.74
N GLY A 245 -11.89 19.03 -26.19
CA GLY A 245 -13.01 18.11 -26.36
C GLY A 245 -13.87 18.36 -27.61
N THR A 246 -13.46 19.25 -28.51
CA THR A 246 -14.20 19.61 -29.73
C THR A 246 -13.70 18.90 -31.00
N GLY A 247 -12.59 18.15 -30.90
CA GLY A 247 -12.07 17.32 -31.99
C GLY A 247 -12.52 15.86 -31.91
N ASP A 248 -12.58 15.19 -33.06
CA ASP A 248 -12.92 13.75 -33.21
C ASP A 248 -11.84 12.79 -32.64
N GLY A 249 -10.84 13.32 -31.93
CA GLY A 249 -9.76 12.54 -31.34
C GLY A 249 -10.15 11.89 -30.02
N ALA A 250 -9.60 10.71 -29.73
CA ALA A 250 -9.72 10.09 -28.42
C ALA A 250 -9.12 11.01 -27.33
N ALA A 251 -9.76 11.07 -26.16
CA ALA A 251 -9.25 11.84 -25.04
C ALA A 251 -7.89 11.28 -24.58
N GLU A 252 -6.91 12.15 -24.39
CA GLU A 252 -5.59 11.79 -23.83
C GLU A 252 -5.46 12.39 -22.43
N ILE A 253 -5.18 11.57 -21.42
CA ILE A 253 -4.92 12.04 -20.06
C ILE A 253 -3.43 12.34 -19.92
N ALA A 254 -3.11 13.62 -19.74
CA ALA A 254 -1.73 14.09 -19.56
C ALA A 254 -1.24 13.95 -18.10
N GLY A 255 -2.15 13.71 -17.17
CA GLY A 255 -1.83 13.44 -15.77
C GLY A 255 -3.07 13.38 -14.91
N PHE A 256 -2.95 12.77 -13.74
CA PHE A 256 -4.05 12.64 -12.80
C PHE A 256 -3.56 12.60 -11.36
N THR A 257 -4.48 12.83 -10.43
CA THR A 257 -4.29 12.61 -8.99
C THR A 257 -5.54 11.98 -8.38
N GLU A 258 -5.36 11.09 -7.42
CA GLU A 258 -6.42 10.44 -6.67
C GLU A 258 -6.30 10.71 -5.16
N VAL A 259 -7.45 10.90 -4.51
CA VAL A 259 -7.55 11.03 -3.05
C VAL A 259 -8.67 10.11 -2.55
N VAL A 260 -8.40 9.35 -1.49
CA VAL A 260 -9.39 8.52 -0.81
C VAL A 260 -9.77 9.14 0.53
N ILE A 261 -11.08 9.27 0.76
CA ILE A 261 -11.66 9.68 2.03
C ILE A 261 -12.30 8.43 2.67
N PRO A 262 -11.74 7.91 3.77
CA PRO A 262 -12.29 6.73 4.44
C PRO A 262 -13.73 6.93 4.92
N GLY A 263 -14.56 5.90 4.75
CA GLY A 263 -15.93 5.89 5.24
C GLY A 263 -16.01 6.04 6.76
N GLY A 264 -16.93 6.87 7.25
CA GLY A 264 -17.17 7.05 8.69
C GLY A 264 -16.21 7.99 9.42
N THR A 265 -15.19 8.54 8.77
CA THR A 265 -14.33 9.57 9.36
C THR A 265 -14.05 10.70 8.38
N ALA A 266 -14.49 11.94 8.67
CA ALA A 266 -14.16 13.12 7.87
C ALA A 266 -12.82 13.79 8.28
N ALA A 267 -12.09 13.21 9.24
CA ALA A 267 -10.92 13.85 9.84
C ALA A 267 -9.62 13.67 9.05
N ARG A 268 -9.53 12.68 8.16
CA ARG A 268 -8.34 12.39 7.34
C ARG A 268 -8.74 11.92 5.95
N ALA A 269 -7.91 12.28 4.97
CA ALA A 269 -7.92 11.72 3.62
C ALA A 269 -6.50 11.21 3.30
N GLN A 270 -6.40 10.28 2.37
CA GLN A 270 -5.15 9.72 1.90
C GLN A 270 -4.96 10.07 0.43
N GLN A 271 -3.86 10.72 0.09
CA GLN A 271 -3.43 10.82 -1.31
C GLN A 271 -3.03 9.42 -1.80
N TYR A 272 -3.64 8.99 -2.90
CA TYR A 272 -3.34 7.76 -3.60
C TYR A 272 -2.36 8.10 -4.74
N ASP A 273 -2.65 7.69 -5.97
CA ASP A 273 -1.73 7.83 -7.08
C ASP A 273 -1.70 9.27 -7.59
N THR A 274 -0.54 9.70 -8.07
CA THR A 274 -0.38 10.91 -8.86
C THR A 274 0.61 10.62 -9.97
N ALA A 275 0.19 10.81 -11.22
CA ALA A 275 1.04 10.57 -12.38
C ALA A 275 0.96 11.75 -13.35
N VAL A 276 2.09 12.02 -14.00
CA VAL A 276 2.16 12.92 -15.16
C VAL A 276 2.62 12.07 -16.33
N CYS A 277 1.81 12.02 -17.36
CA CYS A 277 2.09 11.28 -18.58
C CYS A 277 2.97 12.16 -19.46
N SER A 278 4.09 11.63 -19.94
CA SER A 278 4.81 12.28 -21.02
C SER A 278 3.91 12.28 -22.25
N THR A 279 3.61 13.46 -22.80
CA THR A 279 2.82 13.57 -24.03
C THR A 279 3.56 12.82 -25.13
N SER A 280 3.00 11.73 -25.63
CA SER A 280 3.63 10.92 -26.67
C SER A 280 3.54 11.65 -28.00
N ASN A 281 4.51 12.54 -28.24
CA ASN A 281 4.81 13.05 -29.57
C ASN A 281 6.32 12.95 -29.84
N ALA A 282 6.87 11.75 -29.69
CA ALA A 282 8.10 11.33 -30.37
C ALA A 282 8.35 9.81 -30.22
N VAL A 283 8.15 9.09 -31.32
CA VAL A 283 8.99 7.97 -31.76
C VAL A 283 8.79 6.62 -31.05
N ARG A 284 7.85 5.83 -31.60
CA ARG A 284 8.12 4.42 -31.90
C ARG A 284 9.30 4.34 -32.87
N SER A 285 10.55 4.22 -32.39
CA SER A 285 11.63 3.61 -33.16
C SER A 285 12.86 3.25 -32.31
N SER A 286 13.23 1.98 -32.42
CA SER A 286 14.58 1.40 -32.31
C SER A 286 15.34 1.47 -30.99
N ALA A 287 15.55 0.25 -30.47
CA ALA A 287 16.66 -0.21 -29.64
C ALA A 287 18.04 0.41 -29.96
N ALA A 288 18.80 0.76 -28.92
CA ALA A 288 20.11 0.17 -28.59
C ALA A 288 20.67 0.78 -27.28
N PRO A 289 21.38 0.00 -26.45
CA PRO A 289 21.94 0.46 -25.18
C PRO A 289 23.27 1.16 -25.40
N TYR A 290 23.46 2.33 -24.77
CA TYR A 290 24.79 2.91 -24.59
C TYR A 290 25.31 2.53 -23.20
N HIS A 291 26.25 1.60 -23.17
CA HIS A 291 27.25 1.51 -22.11
C HIS A 291 28.20 2.71 -22.21
N SER A 292 28.60 3.26 -21.06
CA SER A 292 30.00 3.58 -20.75
C SER A 292 30.13 4.08 -19.30
N THR A 293 30.75 3.25 -18.46
CA THR A 293 31.66 3.68 -17.38
C THR A 293 32.99 4.13 -18.01
N PRO A 294 33.94 4.75 -17.28
CA PRO A 294 34.08 4.89 -15.82
C PRO A 294 33.62 6.23 -15.25
#